data_AF-A0AA36DVL4-F1
#
_entry.id   AF-A0AA36DVL4-F1
#
_cell.length_a   1.000
_cell.length_b   1.000
_cell.length_c   1.000
_cell.angle_alpha   90.00
_cell.angle_beta   90.00
_cell.angle_gamma   90.00
#
_symmetry.space_group_name_H-M   'P 1'
#
loop_
_entity.id
_entity.type
_entity.pdbx_description
1 polymer ?
#
loop_
_entity_poly.entity_id
_entity_poly.type
_entity_poly.pdbx_seq_one_letter_code
_entity_poly.pdbx_strand_id
1 'polypeptide(L)'
;MANMDRMSGAEYLASIYGTEKDKVNCSFFFKIGACRHGDKCSRTHIIPTFSQTVLLKNLYHNPVIDMRQADACTKVGMMNKDEQQYFDEFFEEIFTEINDKYGEIEEMEVCDNIGEHMIGNVYVKFAREEDAEKCVKALDNRWFNGQAIYAELSPVTDFREACCRQYELGGCNKGAFCNFMHLKPISTDLRRKLYKGRKRSPPRYHGGRDREMRGDRRRDFGGRGDFGGRGDYGGRTNVRAFHDGRGLLGQSTSGCGGDLLVAPSLSVVVLALRSFVAMSRVLDVLKCVDRTRSTTILNDFRQGGADRLMVVADFDYTLSARRGENGEKGCLTHQCFDASKIVEGSDTIGDLQDLMNTNYLQSYSACVSDEERSKVNIKWWNDSHDIIIRSKMHRDEIPAIVQSSKLIWRKSVRQVFEVLEKYSVPLLIFSAGLSDIINEAIRQLLGHVPGNVVTAANVMYFDKKGFVTRFTDPPLHSLAKNVPRLRELIPDVDDRYNERTNVLLVGDTENDSVMVDGWGKHVLKVAFQDEKRPPLKTFDVLITQSDCDPLVEVINYICSTSQSQ
;
A
#
# COMPACT_ATOMS: atom_id res chain seq x y z
N MET A 1 -48.19 -21.57 3.13
CA MET A 1 -47.24 -21.68 4.26
C MET A 1 -47.52 -22.98 5.00
N ALA A 2 -46.93 -24.11 4.58
CA ALA A 2 -47.00 -25.38 5.29
C ALA A 2 -46.03 -26.39 4.66
N ASN A 3 -44.80 -26.46 5.20
CA ASN A 3 -43.89 -27.64 5.16
C ASN A 3 -42.49 -27.28 5.73
N MET A 4 -42.41 -26.65 6.91
CA MET A 4 -41.13 -26.42 7.61
C MET A 4 -41.05 -27.09 9.00
N ASP A 5 -42.10 -27.78 9.47
CA ASP A 5 -42.17 -28.31 10.85
C ASP A 5 -41.80 -29.80 11.00
N ARG A 6 -41.03 -30.40 10.06
CA ARG A 6 -40.59 -31.80 10.18
C ARG A 6 -39.16 -32.06 9.69
N MET A 7 -38.24 -31.13 9.91
CA MET A 7 -36.81 -31.37 9.63
C MET A 7 -36.06 -31.50 10.97
N SER A 8 -35.24 -32.55 11.11
CA SER A 8 -34.36 -32.70 12.26
C SER A 8 -33.35 -31.54 12.35
N GLY A 9 -32.79 -31.25 13.52
CA GLY A 9 -31.82 -30.15 13.69
C GLY A 9 -30.64 -30.22 12.72
N ALA A 10 -30.19 -31.44 12.38
CA ALA A 10 -29.14 -31.67 11.38
C ALA A 10 -29.61 -31.40 9.93
N GLU A 11 -30.82 -31.82 9.58
CA GLU A 11 -31.40 -31.55 8.24
C GLU A 11 -31.70 -30.06 8.05
N TYR A 12 -32.16 -29.38 9.10
CA TYR A 12 -32.37 -27.94 9.10
C TYR A 12 -31.05 -27.20 8.90
N LEU A 13 -30.00 -27.57 9.65
CA LEU A 13 -28.65 -26.99 9.48
C LEU A 13 -28.08 -27.27 8.08
N ALA A 14 -28.19 -28.48 7.55
CA ALA A 14 -27.76 -28.83 6.19
C ALA A 14 -28.55 -28.07 5.10
N SER A 15 -29.83 -27.78 5.34
CA SER A 15 -30.66 -26.99 4.41
C SER A 15 -30.35 -25.49 4.39
N ILE A 16 -29.64 -25.01 5.43
CA ILE A 16 -29.28 -23.61 5.60
C ILE A 16 -27.84 -23.36 5.19
N TYR A 17 -26.93 -24.27 5.53
CA TYR A 17 -25.49 -24.13 5.32
C TYR A 17 -25.17 -23.88 3.83
N GLY A 18 -24.41 -22.82 3.55
CA GLY A 18 -24.05 -22.42 2.18
C GLY A 18 -25.16 -21.73 1.38
N THR A 19 -26.32 -21.46 1.98
CA THR A 19 -27.43 -20.72 1.34
C THR A 19 -27.58 -19.31 1.91
N GLU A 20 -28.35 -18.45 1.24
CA GLU A 20 -28.64 -17.09 1.74
C GLU A 20 -29.43 -17.09 3.06
N LYS A 21 -30.01 -18.24 3.46
CA LYS A 21 -30.70 -18.43 4.73
C LYS A 21 -29.71 -18.57 5.90
N ASP A 22 -28.43 -18.84 5.62
CA ASP A 22 -27.38 -18.85 6.63
C ASP A 22 -27.09 -17.42 7.08
N LYS A 23 -27.49 -17.14 8.33
CA LYS A 23 -27.27 -15.82 8.95
C LYS A 23 -25.88 -15.68 9.56
N VAL A 24 -25.15 -16.79 9.72
CA VAL A 24 -23.84 -16.83 10.37
C VAL A 24 -22.74 -16.81 9.32
N ASN A 25 -22.82 -17.67 8.30
CA ASN A 25 -21.78 -17.79 7.27
C ASN A 25 -22.10 -16.97 6.03
N CYS A 26 -21.06 -16.44 5.40
CA CYS A 26 -21.20 -15.69 4.18
C CYS A 26 -21.49 -16.62 2.99
N SER A 27 -22.71 -16.55 2.46
CA SER A 27 -23.13 -17.35 1.30
C SER A 27 -22.29 -17.05 0.04
N PHE A 28 -21.82 -15.81 -0.13
CA PHE A 28 -20.97 -15.44 -1.26
C PHE A 28 -19.56 -16.04 -1.13
N PHE A 29 -18.93 -15.93 0.05
CA PHE A 29 -17.63 -16.54 0.27
C PHE A 29 -17.69 -18.06 0.09
N PHE A 30 -18.74 -18.70 0.62
CA PHE A 30 -18.92 -20.15 0.47
C PHE A 30 -19.02 -20.59 -1.00
N LYS A 31 -19.79 -19.87 -1.82
CA LYS A 31 -20.03 -20.25 -3.22
C LYS A 31 -18.92 -19.83 -4.19
N ILE A 32 -18.22 -18.76 -3.88
CA ILE A 32 -17.32 -18.07 -4.82
C ILE A 32 -15.86 -18.09 -4.33
N GLY A 33 -15.62 -18.41 -3.06
CA GLY A 33 -14.31 -18.30 -2.43
C GLY A 33 -13.86 -16.86 -2.19
N ALA A 34 -14.73 -15.88 -2.45
CA ALA A 34 -14.44 -14.46 -2.26
C ALA A 34 -15.70 -13.65 -1.93
N CYS A 35 -15.49 -12.49 -1.31
CA CYS A 35 -16.56 -11.60 -0.88
C CYS A 35 -16.12 -10.15 -1.03
N ARG A 36 -16.98 -9.30 -1.61
CA ARG A 36 -16.71 -7.86 -1.79
C ARG A 36 -16.45 -7.06 -0.51
N HIS A 37 -16.88 -7.58 0.64
CA HIS A 37 -16.66 -6.92 1.93
C HIS A 37 -15.35 -7.38 2.59
N GLY A 38 -14.66 -8.38 2.05
CA GLY A 38 -13.42 -8.93 2.64
C GLY A 38 -13.59 -9.21 4.13
N ASP A 39 -12.61 -8.80 4.93
CA ASP A 39 -12.60 -8.99 6.38
C ASP A 39 -13.63 -8.10 7.12
N LYS A 40 -14.21 -7.10 6.43
CA LYS A 40 -15.29 -6.25 6.96
C LYS A 40 -16.68 -6.88 6.76
N CYS A 41 -16.75 -8.12 6.25
CA CYS A 41 -18.02 -8.81 6.10
C CYS A 41 -18.67 -9.07 7.46
N SER A 42 -19.96 -8.79 7.59
CA SER A 42 -20.71 -9.06 8.81
C SER A 42 -20.98 -10.55 9.06
N ARG A 43 -20.62 -11.41 8.10
CA ARG A 43 -20.77 -12.87 8.16
C ARG A 43 -19.41 -13.55 8.05
N THR A 44 -19.28 -14.71 8.68
CA THR A 44 -18.01 -15.44 8.76
C THR A 44 -17.59 -16.01 7.41
N HIS A 45 -16.30 -15.86 7.09
CA HIS A 45 -15.64 -16.52 5.96
C HIS A 45 -14.89 -17.75 6.47
N ILE A 46 -15.28 -18.94 6.01
CA ILE A 46 -14.66 -20.20 6.43
C ILE A 46 -13.78 -20.69 5.29
N ILE A 47 -12.47 -20.54 5.46
CA ILE A 47 -11.48 -21.16 4.56
C ILE A 47 -11.46 -22.65 4.91
N PRO A 48 -11.71 -23.56 3.95
CA PRO A 48 -11.75 -24.99 4.22
C PRO A 48 -10.34 -25.51 4.52
N THR A 49 -10.24 -26.50 5.41
CA THR A 49 -8.98 -27.20 5.71
C THR A 49 -8.63 -28.25 4.65
N PHE A 50 -9.59 -28.66 3.83
CA PHE A 50 -9.43 -29.55 2.68
C PHE A 50 -10.36 -29.10 1.56
N SER A 51 -9.84 -29.08 0.32
CA SER A 51 -10.62 -28.77 -0.88
C SER A 51 -9.89 -29.27 -2.11
N GLN A 52 -10.63 -29.55 -3.19
CA GLN A 52 -10.06 -29.82 -4.51
C GLN A 52 -9.63 -28.53 -5.21
N THR A 53 -10.12 -27.38 -4.75
CA THR A 53 -9.94 -26.10 -5.43
C THR A 53 -8.99 -25.20 -4.67
N VAL A 54 -8.00 -24.67 -5.37
CA VAL A 54 -7.07 -23.64 -4.91
C VAL A 54 -7.44 -22.32 -5.57
N LEU A 55 -7.43 -21.25 -4.79
CA LEU A 55 -7.53 -19.88 -5.26
C LEU A 55 -6.17 -19.21 -5.18
N LEU A 56 -5.68 -18.72 -6.31
CA LEU A 56 -4.54 -17.83 -6.41
C LEU A 56 -5.07 -16.40 -6.58
N LYS A 57 -4.98 -15.61 -5.51
CA LYS A 57 -5.60 -14.28 -5.47
C LYS A 57 -4.82 -13.29 -6.34
N ASN A 58 -5.53 -12.55 -7.18
CA ASN A 58 -5.01 -11.44 -8.01
C ASN A 58 -3.74 -11.79 -8.81
N LEU A 59 -3.61 -13.04 -9.27
CA LEU A 59 -2.41 -13.51 -9.98
C LEU A 59 -2.37 -13.02 -11.44
N TYR A 60 -3.53 -12.91 -12.09
CA TYR A 60 -3.61 -12.43 -13.47
C TYR A 60 -3.84 -10.92 -13.53
N HIS A 61 -2.95 -10.21 -14.23
CA HIS A 61 -3.10 -8.77 -14.48
C HIS A 61 -3.56 -8.52 -15.89
N ASN A 62 -4.77 -7.96 -16.03
CA ASN A 62 -5.29 -7.55 -17.32
C ASN A 62 -4.71 -6.16 -17.68
N PRO A 63 -3.90 -6.04 -18.74
CA PRO A 63 -3.27 -4.76 -19.12
C PRO A 63 -4.27 -3.65 -19.49
N VAL A 64 -5.54 -4.01 -19.76
CA VAL A 64 -6.61 -3.06 -20.13
C VAL A 64 -7.29 -2.43 -18.90
N ILE A 65 -7.24 -3.07 -17.73
CA ILE A 65 -7.97 -2.60 -16.53
C ILE A 65 -7.18 -1.52 -15.75
N ASP A 66 -5.89 -1.33 -16.06
CA ASP A 66 -5.00 -0.40 -15.33
C ASP A 66 -5.14 1.09 -15.76
N MET A 67 -6.06 1.42 -16.68
CA MET A 67 -6.44 2.81 -17.04
C MET A 67 -7.87 3.13 -16.57
N ARG A 68 -8.02 3.79 -15.42
CA ARG A 68 -9.34 4.18 -14.87
C ARG A 68 -10.09 5.17 -15.77
N GLN A 69 -11.25 4.78 -16.34
CA GLN A 69 -12.39 5.68 -16.59
C GLN A 69 -13.69 4.91 -16.82
N ALA A 70 -14.81 5.59 -16.54
CA ALA A 70 -16.18 5.10 -16.37
C ALA A 70 -16.87 4.46 -17.60
N ASP A 71 -16.12 4.01 -18.60
CA ASP A 71 -16.62 3.36 -19.83
C ASP A 71 -16.33 1.85 -19.89
N ALA A 72 -16.00 1.23 -18.76
CA ALA A 72 -15.78 -0.22 -18.66
C ALA A 72 -17.01 -1.06 -19.04
N CYS A 73 -18.18 -0.45 -19.27
CA CYS A 73 -19.36 -1.14 -19.79
C CYS A 73 -19.31 -1.33 -21.32
N THR A 74 -18.44 -0.62 -22.04
CA THR A 74 -18.52 -0.53 -23.53
C THR A 74 -17.44 -1.34 -24.25
N LYS A 75 -16.39 -1.82 -23.56
CA LYS A 75 -15.27 -2.56 -24.17
C LYS A 75 -15.03 -3.97 -23.64
N VAL A 76 -15.87 -4.45 -22.73
CA VAL A 76 -15.86 -5.86 -22.31
C VAL A 76 -16.41 -6.70 -23.47
N GLY A 77 -15.54 -7.47 -24.12
CA GLY A 77 -15.92 -8.41 -25.18
C GLY A 77 -15.31 -8.20 -26.57
N MET A 78 -14.45 -7.19 -26.77
CA MET A 78 -13.64 -7.06 -27.99
C MET A 78 -12.17 -7.26 -27.64
N MET A 79 -11.73 -8.52 -27.58
CA MET A 79 -10.31 -8.85 -27.36
C MET A 79 -9.53 -8.59 -28.64
N ASN A 80 -8.49 -7.75 -28.55
CA ASN A 80 -7.52 -7.65 -29.62
C ASN A 80 -6.67 -8.94 -29.66
N LYS A 81 -6.14 -9.31 -30.82
CA LYS A 81 -5.35 -10.54 -30.99
C LYS A 81 -4.17 -10.61 -30.01
N ASP A 82 -3.52 -9.47 -29.77
CA ASP A 82 -2.37 -9.36 -28.87
C ASP A 82 -2.76 -9.59 -27.39
N GLU A 83 -3.96 -9.13 -26.99
CA GLU A 83 -4.48 -9.34 -25.63
C GLU A 83 -4.87 -10.80 -25.37
N GLN A 84 -5.47 -11.45 -26.38
CA GLN A 84 -5.76 -12.88 -26.32
C GLN A 84 -4.48 -13.70 -26.23
N GLN A 85 -3.46 -13.33 -27.02
CA GLN A 85 -2.17 -14.02 -26.99
C GLN A 85 -1.48 -13.88 -25.61
N TYR A 86 -1.43 -12.67 -25.05
CA TYR A 86 -0.87 -12.45 -23.71
C TYR A 86 -1.60 -13.25 -22.63
N PHE A 87 -2.94 -13.31 -22.71
CA PHE A 87 -3.74 -14.12 -21.79
C PHE A 87 -3.48 -15.62 -21.95
N ASP A 88 -3.40 -16.10 -23.19
CA ASP A 88 -3.14 -17.50 -23.51
C ASP A 88 -1.74 -17.93 -23.04
N GLU A 89 -0.71 -17.10 -23.22
CA GLU A 89 0.66 -17.35 -22.74
C GLU A 89 0.70 -17.47 -21.22
N PHE A 90 0.07 -16.54 -20.50
CA PHE A 90 -0.07 -16.59 -19.04
C PHE A 90 -0.80 -17.86 -18.60
N PHE A 91 -1.94 -18.18 -19.24
CA PHE A 91 -2.74 -19.33 -18.87
C PHE A 91 -1.97 -20.63 -19.10
N GLU A 92 -1.24 -20.74 -20.22
CA GLU A 92 -0.41 -21.90 -20.52
C GLU A 92 0.69 -22.07 -19.46
N GLU A 93 1.43 -21.02 -19.13
CA GLU A 93 2.53 -21.06 -18.17
C GLU A 93 2.07 -21.55 -16.79
N ILE A 94 1.00 -20.94 -16.25
CA ILE A 94 0.44 -21.33 -14.95
C ILE A 94 -0.13 -22.75 -15.00
N PHE A 95 -0.85 -23.11 -16.07
CA PHE A 95 -1.44 -24.44 -16.19
C PHE A 95 -0.37 -25.53 -16.23
N THR A 96 0.65 -25.37 -17.07
CA THR A 96 1.72 -26.37 -17.21
C THR A 96 2.53 -26.49 -15.93
N GLU A 97 2.90 -25.37 -15.31
CA GLU A 97 3.66 -25.41 -14.05
C GLU A 97 2.88 -26.13 -12.95
N ILE A 98 1.61 -25.78 -12.76
CA ILE A 98 0.82 -26.34 -11.68
C ILE A 98 0.50 -27.82 -11.93
N ASN A 99 0.16 -28.17 -13.16
CA ASN A 99 -0.13 -29.54 -13.56
C ASN A 99 1.09 -30.46 -13.35
N ASP A 100 2.28 -29.98 -13.71
CA ASP A 100 3.49 -30.83 -13.70
C ASP A 100 4.12 -30.94 -12.31
N LYS A 101 4.05 -29.89 -11.48
CA LYS A 101 4.69 -29.88 -10.14
C LYS A 101 3.79 -30.39 -9.02
N TYR A 102 2.49 -30.10 -9.09
CA TYR A 102 1.59 -30.28 -7.96
C TYR A 102 0.63 -31.44 -8.16
N GLY A 103 -0.06 -31.50 -9.30
CA GLY A 103 -0.96 -32.61 -9.61
C GLY A 103 -1.89 -32.31 -10.78
N GLU A 104 -2.68 -33.31 -11.18
CA GLU A 104 -3.53 -33.22 -12.36
C GLU A 104 -4.65 -32.18 -12.20
N ILE A 105 -4.66 -31.17 -13.06
CA ILE A 105 -5.71 -30.12 -13.07
C ILE A 105 -6.97 -30.64 -13.76
N GLU A 106 -8.10 -30.66 -13.07
CA GLU A 106 -9.42 -30.95 -13.66
C GLU A 106 -9.92 -29.74 -14.47
N GLU A 107 -9.90 -28.55 -13.86
CA GLU A 107 -10.43 -27.32 -14.45
C GLU A 107 -9.66 -26.10 -13.88
N MET A 108 -9.30 -25.14 -14.74
CA MET A 108 -8.64 -23.89 -14.33
C MET A 108 -9.35 -22.70 -14.97
N GLU A 109 -9.67 -21.70 -14.16
CA GLU A 109 -10.50 -20.57 -14.57
C GLU A 109 -9.90 -19.24 -14.06
N VAL A 110 -9.92 -18.21 -14.89
CA VAL A 110 -9.37 -16.87 -14.55
C VAL A 110 -10.47 -15.82 -14.59
N CYS A 111 -10.54 -15.00 -13.54
CA CYS A 111 -11.55 -13.97 -13.42
C CYS A 111 -11.16 -12.66 -14.12
N ASP A 112 -12.03 -12.20 -15.01
CA ASP A 112 -12.04 -10.89 -15.67
C ASP A 112 -12.96 -9.89 -14.93
N ASN A 113 -13.23 -10.15 -13.65
CA ASN A 113 -13.98 -9.23 -12.81
C ASN A 113 -13.20 -7.92 -12.63
N ILE A 114 -13.91 -6.80 -12.49
CA ILE A 114 -13.31 -5.48 -12.22
C ILE A 114 -13.21 -5.21 -10.71
N GLY A 115 -14.06 -5.86 -9.91
CA GLY A 115 -14.09 -5.68 -8.46
C GLY A 115 -12.84 -6.25 -7.79
N GLU A 116 -12.28 -5.51 -6.83
CA GLU A 116 -11.06 -5.85 -6.10
C GLU A 116 -11.09 -7.25 -5.46
N HIS A 117 -12.27 -7.73 -5.07
CA HIS A 117 -12.44 -9.05 -4.45
C HIS A 117 -12.32 -10.23 -5.43
N MET A 118 -12.35 -9.99 -6.74
CA MET A 118 -12.37 -11.04 -7.78
C MET A 118 -11.40 -10.82 -8.94
N ILE A 119 -10.88 -9.61 -9.10
CA ILE A 119 -10.04 -9.24 -10.24
C ILE A 119 -8.79 -10.09 -10.30
N GLY A 120 -8.55 -10.75 -11.44
CA GLY A 120 -7.32 -11.52 -11.64
C GLY A 120 -7.21 -12.80 -10.81
N ASN A 121 -8.25 -13.19 -10.08
CA ASN A 121 -8.28 -14.44 -9.33
C ASN A 121 -8.19 -15.63 -10.29
N VAL A 122 -7.26 -16.54 -10.00
CA VAL A 122 -7.11 -17.80 -10.72
C VAL A 122 -7.58 -18.94 -9.83
N TYR A 123 -8.58 -19.68 -10.29
CA TYR A 123 -9.09 -20.85 -9.61
C TYR A 123 -8.55 -22.09 -10.29
N VAL A 124 -7.96 -22.99 -9.51
CA VAL A 124 -7.42 -24.26 -9.99
C VAL A 124 -8.09 -25.39 -9.23
N LYS A 125 -8.85 -26.22 -9.94
CA LYS A 125 -9.44 -27.44 -9.39
C LYS A 125 -8.60 -28.65 -9.78
N PHE A 126 -8.13 -29.39 -8.79
CA PHE A 126 -7.36 -30.62 -8.94
C PHE A 126 -8.27 -31.84 -8.97
N ALA A 127 -7.80 -32.92 -9.61
CA ALA A 127 -8.47 -34.22 -9.57
C ALA A 127 -8.47 -34.85 -8.15
N ARG A 128 -7.52 -34.45 -7.29
CA ARG A 128 -7.35 -34.94 -5.92
C ARG A 128 -7.15 -33.79 -4.95
N GLU A 129 -7.70 -33.93 -3.74
CA GLU A 129 -7.60 -32.93 -2.66
C GLU A 129 -6.18 -32.82 -2.10
N GLU A 130 -5.42 -33.91 -2.09
CA GLU A 130 -4.02 -33.94 -1.62
C GLU A 130 -3.11 -33.04 -2.48
N ASP A 131 -3.36 -32.99 -3.79
CA ASP A 131 -2.58 -32.18 -4.73
C ASP A 131 -2.84 -30.68 -4.52
N ALA A 132 -4.09 -30.32 -4.17
CA ALA A 132 -4.46 -28.95 -3.83
C ALA A 132 -3.76 -28.45 -2.56
N GLU A 133 -3.72 -29.28 -1.51
CA GLU A 133 -3.01 -28.93 -0.26
C GLU A 133 -1.50 -28.79 -0.51
N LYS A 134 -0.91 -29.71 -1.28
CA LYS A 134 0.50 -29.65 -1.69
C LYS A 134 0.80 -28.38 -2.49
N CYS A 135 -0.10 -28.01 -3.41
CA CYS A 135 0.01 -26.79 -4.22
C CYS A 135 0.06 -25.55 -3.33
N VAL A 136 -0.89 -25.39 -2.40
CA VAL A 136 -0.93 -24.24 -1.47
C VAL A 136 0.35 -24.15 -0.64
N LYS A 137 0.78 -25.26 -0.02
CA LYS A 137 2.01 -25.28 0.81
C LYS A 137 3.28 -24.94 0.01
N ALA A 138 3.33 -25.33 -1.26
CA ALA A 138 4.50 -25.14 -2.09
C ALA A 138 4.51 -23.80 -2.84
N LEU A 139 3.34 -23.17 -3.03
CA LEU A 139 3.21 -21.81 -3.56
C LEU A 139 3.33 -20.75 -2.46
N ASP A 140 3.16 -21.13 -1.20
CA ASP A 140 3.43 -20.26 -0.06
C ASP A 140 4.88 -19.74 -0.12
N ASN A 141 5.03 -18.41 -0.15
CA ASN A 141 6.31 -17.69 -0.35
C ASN A 141 6.97 -17.81 -1.74
N ARG A 142 6.27 -18.28 -2.78
CA ARG A 142 6.76 -18.23 -4.17
C ARG A 142 6.35 -16.94 -4.88
N TRP A 143 7.13 -16.60 -5.92
CA TRP A 143 6.98 -15.37 -6.68
C TRP A 143 6.69 -15.70 -8.15
N PHE A 144 5.79 -14.94 -8.77
CA PHE A 144 5.48 -14.97 -10.20
C PHE A 144 5.47 -13.54 -10.74
N ASN A 145 6.25 -13.25 -11.79
CA ASN A 145 6.39 -11.91 -12.39
C ASN A 145 6.63 -10.78 -11.37
N GLY A 146 7.44 -11.03 -10.35
CA GLY A 146 7.80 -10.02 -9.33
C GLY A 146 6.76 -9.81 -8.23
N GLN A 147 5.71 -10.64 -8.16
CA GLN A 147 4.70 -10.60 -7.10
C GLN A 147 4.64 -11.93 -6.34
N ALA A 148 4.35 -11.87 -5.04
CA ALA A 148 4.10 -13.05 -4.23
C ALA A 148 2.79 -13.72 -4.65
N ILE A 149 2.80 -15.05 -4.75
CA ILE A 149 1.61 -15.83 -5.07
C ILE A 149 0.83 -16.08 -3.77
N TYR A 150 -0.36 -15.49 -3.66
CA TYR A 150 -1.27 -15.75 -2.53
C TYR A 150 -2.18 -16.94 -2.85
N ALA A 151 -1.74 -18.12 -2.45
CA ALA A 151 -2.48 -19.38 -2.63
C ALA A 151 -3.27 -19.75 -1.38
N GLU A 152 -4.56 -20.02 -1.51
CA GLU A 152 -5.42 -20.49 -0.44
C GLU A 152 -6.36 -21.61 -0.92
N LEU A 153 -6.78 -22.50 -0.02
CA LEU A 153 -7.84 -23.45 -0.34
C LEU A 153 -9.18 -22.72 -0.48
N SER A 154 -9.92 -23.05 -1.54
CA SER A 154 -11.18 -22.40 -1.89
C SER A 154 -12.36 -23.34 -1.64
N PRO A 155 -13.48 -22.87 -1.06
CA PRO A 155 -14.67 -23.68 -0.85
C PRO A 155 -15.45 -23.98 -2.14
N VAL A 156 -15.05 -23.40 -3.28
CA VAL A 156 -15.75 -23.54 -4.57
C VAL A 156 -15.61 -24.97 -5.11
N THR A 157 -16.73 -25.65 -5.32
CA THR A 157 -16.78 -27.02 -5.84
C THR A 157 -17.30 -27.13 -7.28
N ASP A 158 -18.17 -26.20 -7.70
CA ASP A 158 -18.72 -26.11 -9.06
C ASP A 158 -18.63 -24.68 -9.60
N PHE A 159 -17.77 -24.45 -10.58
CA PHE A 159 -17.60 -23.14 -11.21
C PHE A 159 -18.87 -22.67 -11.94
N ARG A 160 -19.74 -23.56 -12.40
CA ARG A 160 -20.97 -23.17 -13.14
C ARG A 160 -21.95 -22.42 -12.25
N GLU A 161 -22.03 -22.78 -10.97
CA GLU A 161 -22.86 -22.04 -10.01
C GLU A 161 -22.23 -20.73 -9.56
N ALA A 162 -20.89 -20.64 -9.63
CA ALA A 162 -20.15 -19.45 -9.27
C ALA A 162 -20.10 -18.39 -10.39
N CYS A 163 -20.39 -18.78 -11.64
CA CYS A 163 -20.34 -17.89 -12.80
C CYS A 163 -21.52 -16.93 -12.92
N CYS A 164 -21.22 -15.72 -13.41
CA CYS A 164 -22.23 -14.71 -13.69
C CYS A 164 -22.94 -15.00 -15.02
N ARG A 165 -24.18 -15.52 -14.96
CA ARG A 165 -24.99 -15.78 -16.16
C ARG A 165 -25.20 -14.53 -17.05
N GLN A 166 -25.29 -13.34 -16.46
CA GLN A 166 -25.45 -12.10 -17.22
C GLN A 166 -24.17 -11.74 -18.01
N TYR A 167 -23.01 -12.02 -17.43
CA TYR A 167 -21.72 -11.85 -18.10
C TYR A 167 -21.56 -12.84 -19.26
N GLU A 168 -21.96 -14.11 -19.06
CA GLU A 168 -21.96 -15.12 -20.12
C GLU A 168 -22.82 -14.70 -21.33
N LEU A 169 -23.91 -13.96 -21.08
CA LEU A 169 -24.80 -13.43 -22.11
C LEU A 169 -24.30 -12.11 -22.75
N GLY A 170 -23.09 -11.65 -22.40
CA GLY A 170 -22.45 -10.49 -23.02
C GLY A 170 -22.80 -9.14 -22.39
N GLY A 171 -23.32 -9.11 -21.15
CA GLY A 171 -23.63 -7.84 -20.47
C GLY A 171 -23.97 -7.99 -18.99
N CYS A 172 -22.97 -7.85 -18.11
CA CYS A 172 -23.19 -7.71 -16.67
C CYS A 172 -23.24 -6.24 -16.27
N ASN A 173 -24.38 -5.77 -15.78
CA ASN A 173 -24.57 -4.38 -15.35
C ASN A 173 -24.15 -4.11 -13.89
N LYS A 174 -23.69 -5.14 -13.16
CA LYS A 174 -23.27 -5.00 -11.74
C LYS A 174 -21.89 -4.36 -11.58
N GLY A 175 -21.11 -4.26 -12.66
CA GLY A 175 -19.77 -3.66 -12.66
C GLY A 175 -18.87 -4.25 -11.57
N ALA A 176 -18.17 -3.39 -10.85
CA ALA A 176 -17.27 -3.75 -9.74
C ALA A 176 -17.99 -4.41 -8.54
N PHE A 177 -19.33 -4.32 -8.46
CA PHE A 177 -20.11 -4.90 -7.36
C PHE A 177 -20.61 -6.32 -7.63
N CYS A 178 -20.24 -6.92 -8.77
CA CYS A 178 -20.63 -8.30 -9.07
C CYS A 178 -19.93 -9.27 -8.13
N ASN A 179 -20.70 -10.14 -7.47
CA ASN A 179 -20.17 -11.19 -6.61
C ASN A 179 -19.99 -12.54 -7.33
N PHE A 180 -20.26 -12.62 -8.64
CA PHE A 180 -20.15 -13.84 -9.43
C PHE A 180 -18.96 -13.75 -10.39
N MET A 181 -18.35 -14.90 -10.69
CA MET A 181 -17.17 -15.00 -11.56
C MET A 181 -17.51 -14.54 -12.98
N HIS A 182 -16.77 -13.56 -13.47
CA HIS A 182 -16.71 -13.19 -14.88
C HIS A 182 -15.49 -13.92 -15.44
N LEU A 183 -15.67 -14.94 -16.26
CA LEU A 183 -14.55 -15.76 -16.70
C LEU A 183 -13.94 -15.21 -18.00
N LYS A 184 -12.61 -15.18 -18.05
CA LYS A 184 -11.88 -14.82 -19.27
C LYS A 184 -11.69 -16.07 -20.14
N PRO A 185 -12.21 -16.10 -21.38
CA PRO A 185 -12.11 -17.28 -22.23
C PRO A 185 -10.70 -17.43 -22.83
N ILE A 186 -10.14 -18.64 -22.74
CA ILE A 186 -8.91 -19.02 -23.47
C ILE A 186 -9.22 -19.30 -24.94
N SER A 187 -8.21 -19.19 -25.82
CA SER A 187 -8.41 -19.54 -27.23
C SER A 187 -8.77 -21.01 -27.42
N THR A 188 -9.51 -21.29 -28.50
CA THR A 188 -9.93 -22.66 -28.83
C THR A 188 -8.77 -23.60 -29.07
N ASP A 189 -7.64 -23.10 -29.57
CA ASP A 189 -6.45 -23.90 -29.85
C ASP A 189 -5.68 -24.20 -28.57
N LEU A 190 -5.52 -23.22 -27.66
CA LEU A 190 -4.92 -23.47 -26.34
C LEU A 190 -5.76 -24.45 -25.52
N ARG A 191 -7.10 -24.28 -25.50
CA ARG A 191 -8.00 -25.22 -24.84
C ARG A 191 -7.86 -26.64 -25.39
N ARG A 192 -7.76 -26.77 -26.72
CA ARG A 192 -7.54 -28.07 -27.36
C ARG A 192 -6.16 -28.62 -27.04
N LYS A 193 -5.13 -27.80 -26.84
CA LYS A 193 -3.77 -28.22 -26.49
C LYS A 193 -3.69 -28.76 -25.06
N LEU A 194 -4.24 -28.02 -24.09
CA LEU A 194 -4.11 -28.32 -22.66
C LEU A 194 -5.02 -29.49 -22.19
N TYR A 195 -6.22 -29.62 -22.77
CA TYR A 195 -7.22 -30.59 -22.29
C TYR A 195 -7.45 -31.81 -23.23
N LYS A 196 -6.47 -32.18 -24.08
CA LYS A 196 -6.62 -33.34 -24.99
C LYS A 196 -6.95 -34.63 -24.22
N GLY A 197 -8.06 -35.28 -24.58
CA GLY A 197 -8.42 -36.61 -24.08
C GLY A 197 -9.27 -36.64 -22.81
N ARG A 198 -9.59 -35.50 -22.19
CA ARG A 198 -10.44 -35.42 -20.97
C ARG A 198 -11.94 -35.27 -21.32
N LYS A 199 -12.83 -35.84 -20.49
CA LYS A 199 -14.29 -35.80 -20.71
C LYS A 199 -14.77 -34.35 -20.81
N ARG A 200 -15.53 -34.07 -21.86
CA ARG A 200 -15.89 -32.72 -22.34
C ARG A 200 -16.84 -31.98 -21.38
N SER A 201 -16.47 -30.80 -20.92
CA SER A 201 -17.43 -29.71 -20.64
C SER A 201 -17.73 -28.97 -21.96
N PRO A 202 -19.00 -28.71 -22.34
CA PRO A 202 -19.33 -28.03 -23.59
C PRO A 202 -18.65 -26.65 -23.70
N PRO A 203 -18.25 -26.20 -24.91
CA PRO A 203 -17.82 -24.82 -25.11
C PRO A 203 -18.94 -23.85 -24.70
N ARG A 204 -18.64 -22.88 -23.82
CA ARG A 204 -19.57 -21.78 -23.50
C ARG A 204 -19.55 -20.81 -24.70
N TYR A 205 -20.57 -20.91 -25.55
CA TYR A 205 -20.65 -20.18 -26.81
C TYR A 205 -21.02 -18.71 -26.55
N HIS A 206 -20.09 -17.78 -26.76
CA HIS A 206 -20.40 -16.35 -26.83
C HIS A 206 -20.85 -16.01 -28.26
N GLY A 207 -22.17 -15.88 -28.44
CA GLY A 207 -22.76 -15.49 -29.72
C GLY A 207 -22.63 -14.00 -30.01
N GLY A 208 -21.53 -13.60 -30.63
CA GLY A 208 -21.44 -12.33 -31.38
C GLY A 208 -22.06 -12.51 -32.76
N ARG A 209 -23.07 -11.72 -33.10
CA ARG A 209 -23.69 -11.71 -34.44
C ARG A 209 -22.76 -11.05 -35.45
N ASP A 210 -21.92 -11.83 -36.12
CA ASP A 210 -21.36 -11.43 -37.41
C ASP A 210 -22.41 -11.66 -38.50
N ARG A 211 -23.17 -10.61 -38.80
CA ARG A 211 -24.08 -10.57 -39.95
C ARG A 211 -23.25 -10.22 -41.19
N GLU A 212 -22.38 -11.13 -41.62
CA GLU A 212 -21.81 -11.04 -42.96
C GLU A 212 -22.89 -11.35 -43.99
N MET A 213 -23.12 -10.39 -44.89
CA MET A 213 -23.97 -10.52 -46.07
C MET A 213 -23.57 -11.76 -46.87
N ARG A 214 -24.31 -12.85 -46.75
CA ARG A 214 -24.31 -13.90 -47.78
C ARG A 214 -25.18 -13.46 -48.94
N GLY A 215 -24.50 -13.20 -50.06
CA GLY A 215 -25.08 -13.00 -51.36
C GLY A 215 -26.09 -14.08 -51.72
N ASP A 216 -27.22 -13.58 -52.20
CA ASP A 216 -28.36 -14.26 -52.75
C ASP A 216 -27.95 -15.31 -53.81
N ARG A 217 -28.24 -16.59 -53.55
CA ARG A 217 -28.39 -17.60 -54.60
C ARG A 217 -29.60 -18.47 -54.29
N ARG A 218 -30.72 -18.05 -54.87
CA ARG A 218 -31.88 -18.86 -55.22
C ARG A 218 -31.50 -20.29 -55.57
N ARG A 219 -32.21 -21.27 -54.99
CA ARG A 219 -32.64 -22.48 -55.68
C ARG A 219 -33.87 -23.06 -54.98
N ASP A 220 -34.90 -23.23 -55.80
CA ASP A 220 -36.20 -23.83 -55.54
C ASP A 220 -36.16 -25.29 -55.07
N PHE A 221 -37.37 -25.81 -54.81
CA PHE A 221 -37.82 -27.14 -54.37
C PHE A 221 -38.02 -27.23 -52.86
N GLY A 222 -39.22 -27.40 -52.28
CA GLY A 222 -40.49 -27.92 -52.78
C GLY A 222 -40.92 -29.05 -51.84
N GLY A 223 -42.12 -28.98 -51.22
CA GLY A 223 -42.72 -30.17 -50.56
C GLY A 223 -43.49 -29.95 -49.24
N ARG A 224 -44.80 -29.75 -49.37
CA ARG A 224 -45.97 -30.35 -48.66
C ARG A 224 -45.90 -30.85 -47.20
N GLY A 225 -47.02 -30.57 -46.49
CA GLY A 225 -47.60 -31.35 -45.37
C GLY A 225 -47.81 -30.51 -44.10
N ASP A 226 -48.94 -29.85 -43.84
CA ASP A 226 -50.31 -30.29 -43.47
C ASP A 226 -50.49 -30.70 -41.99
N PHE A 227 -51.66 -30.32 -41.44
CA PHE A 227 -52.24 -30.51 -40.09
C PHE A 227 -51.60 -29.70 -38.93
N GLY A 228 -52.31 -28.95 -38.08
CA GLY A 228 -53.73 -28.73 -37.83
C GLY A 228 -53.92 -28.37 -36.33
N GLY A 229 -54.88 -27.49 -36.00
CA GLY A 229 -55.46 -27.45 -34.64
C GLY A 229 -55.53 -26.12 -33.86
N ARG A 230 -56.61 -25.37 -34.11
CA ARG A 230 -57.58 -24.74 -33.16
C ARG A 230 -57.18 -24.02 -31.85
N GLY A 231 -57.84 -22.87 -31.64
CA GLY A 231 -58.37 -22.35 -30.36
C GLY A 231 -57.87 -20.94 -30.04
N ASP A 232 -58.46 -19.86 -30.57
CA ASP A 232 -59.64 -19.11 -30.08
C ASP A 232 -59.63 -18.79 -28.57
N TYR A 233 -59.48 -17.50 -28.21
CA TYR A 233 -60.41 -16.73 -27.37
C TYR A 233 -60.01 -15.25 -27.35
N GLY A 234 -60.99 -14.40 -27.67
CA GLY A 234 -60.86 -12.96 -27.81
C GLY A 234 -60.82 -12.13 -26.52
N GLY A 235 -60.73 -10.82 -26.72
CA GLY A 235 -60.79 -9.82 -25.64
C GLY A 235 -60.49 -8.41 -26.11
N ARG A 236 -61.41 -7.81 -26.87
CA ARG A 236 -61.46 -6.36 -27.14
C ARG A 236 -61.76 -5.61 -25.83
N THR A 237 -61.11 -4.46 -25.62
CA THR A 237 -61.82 -3.19 -25.39
C THR A 237 -60.97 -1.99 -25.86
N ASN A 238 -61.62 -1.18 -26.71
CA ASN A 238 -61.26 0.18 -27.08
C ASN A 238 -61.42 1.13 -25.88
N VAL A 239 -60.78 2.30 -25.90
CA VAL A 239 -61.45 3.62 -26.10
C VAL A 239 -60.47 4.80 -25.88
N ARG A 240 -60.28 5.56 -26.98
CA ARG A 240 -60.14 7.04 -27.15
C ARG A 240 -59.10 7.81 -26.32
N ALA A 241 -58.09 8.50 -26.89
CA ALA A 241 -58.05 9.59 -27.88
C ALA A 241 -58.33 10.99 -27.32
N PHE A 242 -57.34 11.90 -27.41
CA PHE A 242 -57.36 13.36 -27.66
C PHE A 242 -55.90 13.74 -28.03
N HIS A 243 -55.54 14.13 -29.26
CA HIS A 243 -55.52 15.51 -29.84
C HIS A 243 -54.89 16.55 -28.88
N ASP A 244 -53.98 17.45 -29.24
CA ASP A 244 -53.42 17.92 -30.50
C ASP A 244 -52.19 18.79 -30.16
N GLY A 245 -51.29 19.04 -31.12
CA GLY A 245 -50.21 20.03 -30.95
C GLY A 245 -49.11 19.99 -32.01
N ARG A 246 -49.42 20.46 -33.23
CA ARG A 246 -48.45 20.68 -34.32
C ARG A 246 -47.78 22.06 -34.21
N GLY A 247 -46.54 22.10 -34.72
CA GLY A 247 -45.89 23.29 -35.32
C GLY A 247 -44.47 23.49 -34.76
N LEU A 248 -43.41 23.73 -35.54
CA LEU A 248 -43.21 24.04 -36.95
C LEU A 248 -41.74 23.75 -37.33
N LEU A 249 -41.53 23.56 -38.63
CA LEU A 249 -40.30 23.21 -39.33
C LEU A 249 -39.24 24.33 -39.36
N GLY A 250 -37.98 23.92 -39.41
CA GLY A 250 -36.85 24.68 -39.97
C GLY A 250 -35.80 23.72 -40.52
N GLN A 251 -35.64 23.70 -41.85
CA GLN A 251 -34.65 22.91 -42.60
C GLN A 251 -33.33 23.70 -42.82
N SER A 252 -32.30 22.96 -43.28
CA SER A 252 -31.08 23.35 -44.02
C SER A 252 -29.79 23.32 -43.19
N THR A 253 -28.95 22.27 -43.31
CA THR A 253 -27.88 21.93 -44.30
C THR A 253 -26.47 22.36 -43.85
N SER A 254 -25.54 21.41 -44.00
CA SER A 254 -24.08 21.54 -44.25
C SER A 254 -23.18 22.17 -43.18
N GLY A 255 -22.15 21.42 -42.77
CA GLY A 255 -20.99 21.98 -42.09
C GLY A 255 -20.19 20.95 -41.30
N CYS A 256 -19.36 20.19 -42.01
CA CYS A 256 -18.34 19.32 -41.42
C CYS A 256 -17.31 20.19 -40.66
N GLY A 257 -17.16 19.96 -39.36
CA GLY A 257 -16.07 20.52 -38.55
C GLY A 257 -15.73 19.50 -37.47
N GLY A 258 -14.67 18.73 -37.71
CA GLY A 258 -14.19 17.73 -36.77
C GLY A 258 -13.49 18.42 -35.60
N ASP A 259 -14.06 18.31 -34.41
CA ASP A 259 -13.31 18.53 -33.17
C ASP A 259 -12.49 17.27 -32.87
N LEU A 260 -11.20 17.41 -33.11
CA LEU A 260 -10.15 16.45 -32.81
C LEU A 260 -10.16 16.18 -31.29
N LEU A 261 -10.76 15.07 -30.85
CA LEU A 261 -10.54 14.54 -29.51
C LEU A 261 -9.09 14.05 -29.44
N VAL A 262 -8.23 14.89 -28.88
CA VAL A 262 -6.82 14.61 -28.63
C VAL A 262 -6.73 13.39 -27.72
N ALA A 263 -6.20 12.28 -28.24
CA ALA A 263 -5.81 11.12 -27.46
C ALA A 263 -4.91 11.57 -26.28
N PRO A 264 -5.01 10.97 -25.08
CA PRO A 264 -4.04 11.26 -24.04
C PRO A 264 -2.66 10.94 -24.62
N SER A 265 -1.77 11.92 -24.57
CA SER A 265 -0.45 11.78 -25.18
C SER A 265 0.27 10.57 -24.57
N LEU A 266 1.16 9.93 -25.36
CA LEU A 266 2.05 8.84 -24.93
C LEU A 266 2.67 9.09 -23.54
N SER A 267 2.87 10.36 -23.20
CA SER A 267 3.32 10.90 -21.91
C SER A 267 2.55 10.34 -20.70
N VAL A 268 1.21 10.29 -20.76
CA VAL A 268 0.35 9.93 -19.61
C VAL A 268 0.46 8.43 -19.29
N VAL A 269 0.54 7.59 -20.32
CA VAL A 269 0.72 6.12 -20.19
C VAL A 269 2.11 5.78 -19.66
N VAL A 270 3.14 6.48 -20.13
CA VAL A 270 4.51 6.33 -19.64
C VAL A 270 4.65 6.79 -18.18
N LEU A 271 3.93 7.84 -17.77
CA LEU A 271 3.91 8.32 -16.38
C LEU A 271 3.32 7.28 -15.41
N ALA A 272 2.26 6.57 -15.79
CA ALA A 272 1.65 5.52 -14.96
C ALA A 272 2.56 4.27 -14.82
N LEU A 273 3.15 3.79 -15.93
CA LEU A 273 4.10 2.67 -15.90
C LEU A 273 5.39 3.01 -15.12
N ARG A 274 5.89 4.24 -15.23
CA ARG A 274 7.01 4.73 -14.40
C ARG A 274 6.66 4.79 -12.91
N SER A 275 5.42 5.13 -12.57
CA SER A 275 4.92 5.16 -11.20
C SER A 275 4.92 3.76 -10.57
N PHE A 276 4.45 2.74 -11.30
CA PHE A 276 4.37 1.37 -10.80
C PHE A 276 5.75 0.72 -10.62
N VAL A 277 6.66 0.89 -11.59
CA VAL A 277 8.05 0.39 -11.50
C VAL A 277 8.82 1.11 -10.38
N ALA A 278 8.58 2.40 -10.18
CA ALA A 278 9.17 3.15 -9.07
C ALA A 278 8.68 2.64 -7.70
N MET A 279 7.40 2.27 -7.59
CA MET A 279 6.84 1.72 -6.35
C MET A 279 7.43 0.35 -6.01
N SER A 280 7.53 -0.55 -6.99
CA SER A 280 8.12 -1.87 -6.76
C SER A 280 9.57 -1.75 -6.29
N ARG A 281 10.37 -0.89 -6.94
CA ARG A 281 11.77 -0.63 -6.54
C ARG A 281 11.87 -0.14 -5.09
N VAL A 282 11.07 0.87 -4.72
CA VAL A 282 11.04 1.39 -3.35
C VAL A 282 10.66 0.29 -2.35
N LEU A 283 9.63 -0.50 -2.64
CA LEU A 283 9.16 -1.56 -1.73
C LEU A 283 10.10 -2.77 -1.66
N ASP A 284 10.96 -2.99 -2.65
CA ASP A 284 11.92 -4.10 -2.66
C ASP A 284 13.16 -3.82 -1.81
N VAL A 285 13.49 -2.54 -1.57
CA VAL A 285 14.57 -2.13 -0.66
C VAL A 285 14.08 -1.94 0.79
N LEU A 286 12.77 -1.80 0.97
CA LEU A 286 12.13 -1.55 2.26
C LEU A 286 11.57 -2.84 2.87
N LYS A 287 12.01 -3.17 4.09
CA LYS A 287 11.42 -4.28 4.84
C LYS A 287 10.10 -3.82 5.48
N CYS A 288 9.01 -3.97 4.75
CA CYS A 288 7.67 -3.64 5.23
C CYS A 288 7.18 -4.69 6.24
N VAL A 289 6.71 -4.24 7.41
CA VAL A 289 6.07 -5.11 8.41
C VAL A 289 4.71 -5.59 7.90
N ASP A 290 3.94 -4.67 7.30
CA ASP A 290 2.73 -4.95 6.54
C ASP A 290 2.86 -4.28 5.17
N ARG A 291 3.15 -5.09 4.13
CA ARG A 291 3.39 -4.60 2.76
C ARG A 291 2.12 -3.99 2.16
N THR A 292 0.94 -4.53 2.45
CA THR A 292 -0.33 -4.03 1.91
C THR A 292 -0.69 -2.67 2.49
N ARG A 293 -0.57 -2.53 3.82
CA ARG A 293 -0.78 -1.25 4.52
C ARG A 293 0.21 -0.19 4.05
N SER A 294 1.51 -0.52 4.02
CA SER A 294 2.56 0.41 3.63
C SER A 294 2.39 0.90 2.18
N THR A 295 2.00 -0.01 1.28
CA THR A 295 1.71 0.31 -0.13
C THR A 295 0.52 1.25 -0.26
N THR A 296 -0.56 0.98 0.48
CA THR A 296 -1.74 1.85 0.49
C THR A 296 -1.38 3.27 0.95
N ILE A 297 -0.66 3.40 2.08
CA ILE A 297 -0.27 4.72 2.61
C ILE A 297 0.66 5.46 1.63
N LEU A 298 1.66 4.78 1.05
CA LEU A 298 2.57 5.38 0.07
C LEU A 298 1.83 5.89 -1.18
N ASN A 299 0.82 5.16 -1.65
CA ASN A 299 0.00 5.58 -2.79
C ASN A 299 -0.89 6.78 -2.45
N ASP A 300 -1.46 6.82 -1.26
CA ASP A 300 -2.24 7.96 -0.79
C ASP A 300 -1.34 9.20 -0.62
N PHE A 301 -0.12 9.02 -0.13
CA PHE A 301 0.87 10.09 -0.01
C PHE A 301 1.26 10.63 -1.39
N ARG A 302 1.53 9.75 -2.36
CA ARG A 302 1.86 10.11 -3.75
C ARG A 302 0.73 10.87 -4.44
N GLN A 303 -0.53 10.53 -4.17
CA GLN A 303 -1.69 11.29 -4.67
C GLN A 303 -1.77 12.70 -4.07
N GLY A 304 -1.38 12.83 -2.79
CA GLY A 304 -1.28 14.14 -2.12
C GLY A 304 -0.09 14.99 -2.61
N GLY A 305 0.96 14.34 -3.12
CA GLY A 305 2.15 14.99 -3.66
C GLY A 305 2.99 15.71 -2.60
N ALA A 306 3.93 16.53 -3.08
CA ALA A 306 4.84 17.28 -2.20
C ALA A 306 4.10 18.27 -1.30
N ASP A 307 3.04 18.91 -1.79
CA ASP A 307 2.29 19.97 -1.09
C ASP A 307 1.63 19.49 0.20
N ARG A 308 1.25 18.21 0.27
CA ARG A 308 0.63 17.62 1.48
C ARG A 308 1.61 16.88 2.37
N LEU A 309 2.85 16.66 1.91
CA LEU A 309 3.86 15.90 2.63
C LEU A 309 4.63 16.80 3.61
N MET A 310 4.94 16.24 4.78
CA MET A 310 6.03 16.69 5.65
C MET A 310 6.79 15.48 6.20
N VAL A 311 8.04 15.71 6.61
CA VAL A 311 8.87 14.70 7.27
C VAL A 311 9.07 15.09 8.72
N VAL A 312 8.86 14.14 9.64
CA VAL A 312 9.23 14.30 11.06
C VAL A 312 10.27 13.25 11.39
N ALA A 313 11.47 13.68 11.75
CA ALA A 313 12.60 12.77 11.94
C ALA A 313 13.27 12.98 13.29
N ASP A 314 13.72 11.90 13.94
CA ASP A 314 14.79 12.03 14.92
C ASP A 314 16.12 12.37 14.22
N PHE A 315 17.11 12.82 14.98
CA PHE A 315 18.42 13.17 14.47
C PHE A 315 19.49 12.13 14.80
N ASP A 316 19.73 11.93 16.09
CA ASP A 316 20.83 11.13 16.61
C ASP A 316 20.64 9.65 16.25
N TYR A 317 21.57 9.08 15.47
CA TYR A 317 21.51 7.72 14.92
C TYR A 317 20.38 7.43 13.93
N THR A 318 19.54 8.43 13.63
CA THR A 318 18.57 8.41 12.54
C THR A 318 19.17 9.08 11.30
N LEU A 319 19.40 10.40 11.35
CA LEU A 319 20.09 11.16 10.28
C LEU A 319 21.62 11.12 10.44
N SER A 320 22.11 11.02 11.68
CA SER A 320 23.50 10.63 11.96
C SER A 320 23.63 9.10 12.04
N ALA A 321 24.86 8.60 11.99
CA ALA A 321 25.16 7.17 11.95
C ALA A 321 25.82 6.68 13.24
N ARG A 322 25.48 5.46 13.68
CA ARG A 322 26.13 4.78 14.82
C ARG A 322 27.58 4.42 14.50
N ARG A 323 27.86 4.13 13.24
CA ARG A 323 29.18 3.76 12.74
C ARG A 323 29.41 4.33 11.35
N GLY A 324 30.63 4.78 11.07
CA GLY A 324 31.03 5.16 9.72
C GLY A 324 31.42 3.96 8.87
N GLU A 325 31.79 4.22 7.61
CA GLU A 325 32.14 3.17 6.63
C GLU A 325 33.38 2.36 7.06
N ASN A 326 34.27 2.94 7.86
CA ASN A 326 35.48 2.27 8.37
C ASN A 326 35.27 1.65 9.76
N GLY A 327 34.03 1.61 10.26
CA GLY A 327 33.67 1.00 11.53
C GLY A 327 33.90 1.87 12.78
N GLU A 328 34.39 3.10 12.59
CA GLU A 328 34.52 4.11 13.64
C GLU A 328 33.16 4.38 14.30
N LYS A 329 33.14 4.61 15.60
CA LYS A 329 31.89 4.83 16.36
C LYS A 329 31.47 6.29 16.26
N GLY A 330 30.28 6.54 15.72
CA GLY A 330 29.66 7.85 15.72
C GLY A 330 29.21 8.26 17.13
N CYS A 331 29.22 9.56 17.40
CA CYS A 331 28.75 10.11 18.67
C CYS A 331 27.38 10.77 18.56
N LEU A 332 26.73 10.93 19.72
CA LEU A 332 25.50 11.70 19.86
C LEU A 332 25.80 13.20 19.90
N THR A 333 24.78 14.04 19.66
CA THR A 333 24.92 15.51 19.73
C THR A 333 25.50 16.02 21.07
N HIS A 334 25.08 15.44 22.20
CA HIS A 334 25.61 15.80 23.53
C HIS A 334 27.04 15.29 23.80
N GLN A 335 27.57 14.42 22.93
CA GLN A 335 28.92 13.86 22.99
C GLN A 335 29.90 14.55 22.03
N CYS A 336 29.49 15.64 21.38
CA CYS A 336 30.35 16.38 20.45
C CYS A 336 31.44 17.19 21.17
N PHE A 337 31.26 17.49 22.45
CA PHE A 337 32.19 18.31 23.23
C PHE A 337 33.51 17.57 23.49
N ASP A 338 34.60 18.35 23.58
CA ASP A 338 35.93 17.82 23.86
C ASP A 338 35.97 17.16 25.25
N ALA A 339 36.03 15.83 25.26
CA ALA A 339 36.10 15.03 26.48
C ALA A 339 37.33 15.34 27.34
N SER A 340 38.41 15.89 26.75
CA SER A 340 39.62 16.25 27.48
C SER A 340 39.58 17.63 28.14
N LYS A 341 38.57 18.46 27.81
CA LYS A 341 38.40 19.79 28.40
C LYS A 341 38.15 19.66 29.91
N ILE A 342 38.96 20.35 30.71
CA ILE A 342 38.82 20.39 32.16
C ILE A 342 37.71 21.37 32.53
N VAL A 343 36.77 20.93 33.36
CA VAL A 343 35.80 21.83 33.98
C VAL A 343 36.47 22.50 35.18
N GLU A 344 36.40 23.83 35.27
CA GLU A 344 37.14 24.59 36.28
C GLU A 344 36.83 24.09 37.70
N GLY A 345 37.87 23.66 38.43
CA GLY A 345 37.75 23.09 39.77
C GLY A 345 37.16 21.68 39.83
N SER A 346 37.13 20.94 38.72
CA SER A 346 36.55 19.60 38.60
C SER A 346 37.37 18.71 37.64
N ASP A 347 36.84 17.56 37.28
CA ASP A 347 37.47 16.60 36.36
C ASP A 347 37.27 17.02 34.89
N THR A 348 37.72 16.18 33.96
CA THR A 348 37.47 16.39 32.54
C THR A 348 36.00 16.17 32.19
N ILE A 349 35.53 16.77 31.09
CA ILE A 349 34.17 16.53 30.58
C ILE A 349 33.91 15.02 30.40
N GLY A 350 34.90 14.27 29.90
CA GLY A 350 34.80 12.83 29.71
C GLY A 350 34.57 12.07 31.01
N ASP A 351 35.37 12.35 32.04
CA ASP A 351 35.23 11.70 33.35
C ASP A 351 33.86 11.96 33.98
N LEU A 352 33.38 13.20 33.88
CA LEU A 352 32.06 13.60 34.38
C LEU A 352 30.92 12.92 33.60
N GLN A 353 31.06 12.80 32.27
CA GLN A 353 30.09 12.09 31.43
C GLN A 353 30.07 10.59 31.73
N ASP A 354 31.21 9.95 31.96
CA ASP A 354 31.29 8.53 32.29
C ASP A 354 30.66 8.22 33.65
N LEU A 355 30.90 9.07 34.66
CA LEU A 355 30.25 8.97 35.95
C LEU A 355 28.72 9.14 35.83
N MET A 356 28.28 10.15 35.08
CA MET A 356 26.87 10.41 34.81
C MET A 356 26.19 9.21 34.12
N ASN A 357 26.83 8.64 33.10
CA ASN A 357 26.31 7.48 32.36
C ASN A 357 26.22 6.22 33.24
N THR A 358 27.20 6.01 34.12
CA THR A 358 27.20 4.90 35.07
C THR A 358 26.02 5.01 36.04
N ASN A 359 25.82 6.20 36.63
CA ASN A 359 24.71 6.48 37.54
C ASN A 359 23.34 6.32 36.85
N TYR A 360 23.25 6.74 35.59
CA TYR A 360 22.05 6.57 34.80
C TYR A 360 21.71 5.10 34.54
N LEU A 361 22.67 4.27 34.12
CA LEU A 361 22.41 2.85 33.88
C LEU A 361 21.94 2.13 35.14
N GLN A 362 22.55 2.43 36.29
CA GLN A 362 22.12 1.90 37.59
C GLN A 362 20.69 2.32 37.92
N SER A 363 20.39 3.62 37.81
CA SER A 363 19.06 4.16 38.14
C SER A 363 17.97 3.67 37.17
N TYR A 364 18.26 3.64 35.87
CA TYR A 364 17.33 3.26 34.82
C TYR A 364 16.99 1.76 34.88
N SER A 365 17.96 0.90 35.22
CA SER A 365 17.73 -0.54 35.37
C SER A 365 16.84 -0.90 36.57
N ALA A 366 16.74 0.00 37.55
CA ALA A 366 15.83 -0.14 38.70
C ALA A 366 14.39 0.35 38.43
N CYS A 367 14.13 1.05 37.31
CA CYS A 367 12.80 1.57 37.01
C CYS A 367 11.83 0.48 36.55
N VAL A 368 10.62 0.48 37.12
CA VAL A 368 9.55 -0.46 36.75
C VAL A 368 8.47 0.20 35.87
N SER A 369 8.41 1.53 35.86
CA SER A 369 7.42 2.30 35.09
C SER A 369 8.07 3.35 34.19
N ASP A 370 7.33 3.79 33.16
CA ASP A 370 7.78 4.86 32.27
C ASP A 370 7.83 6.23 32.98
N GLU A 371 7.02 6.45 34.02
CA GLU A 371 7.08 7.67 34.82
C GLU A 371 8.41 7.77 35.59
N GLU A 372 8.86 6.68 36.20
CA GLU A 372 10.17 6.61 36.87
C GLU A 372 11.31 6.78 35.86
N ARG A 373 11.24 6.11 34.70
CA ARG A 373 12.23 6.27 33.62
C ARG A 373 12.28 7.72 33.13
N SER A 374 11.14 8.40 33.03
CA SER A 374 11.07 9.80 32.65
C SER A 374 11.81 10.69 33.67
N LYS A 375 11.63 10.45 34.98
CA LYS A 375 12.35 11.20 36.03
C LYS A 375 13.86 10.97 35.96
N VAL A 376 14.29 9.72 35.75
CA VAL A 376 15.71 9.37 35.57
C VAL A 376 16.30 10.03 34.31
N ASN A 377 15.56 10.05 33.20
CA ASN A 377 15.97 10.72 31.97
C ASN A 377 16.13 12.24 32.16
N ILE A 378 15.17 12.89 32.84
CA ILE A 378 15.26 14.32 33.15
C ILE A 378 16.51 14.62 33.97
N LYS A 379 16.79 13.81 34.99
CA LYS A 379 17.99 13.96 35.81
C LYS A 379 19.27 13.85 34.97
N TRP A 380 19.38 12.82 34.13
CA TRP A 380 20.55 12.61 33.28
C TRP A 380 20.77 13.78 32.30
N TRP A 381 19.70 14.28 31.67
CA TRP A 381 19.82 15.45 30.79
C TRP A 381 20.23 16.72 31.54
N ASN A 382 19.68 16.95 32.74
CA ASN A 382 20.09 18.09 33.57
C ASN A 382 21.56 17.99 34.00
N ASP A 383 22.03 16.80 34.41
CA ASP A 383 23.43 16.56 34.74
C ASP A 383 24.33 16.82 33.52
N SER A 384 23.91 16.37 32.32
CA SER A 384 24.64 16.59 31.07
C SER A 384 24.73 18.07 30.69
N HIS A 385 23.61 18.79 30.76
CA HIS A 385 23.55 20.23 30.51
C HIS A 385 24.39 21.02 31.51
N ASP A 386 24.39 20.64 32.80
CA ASP A 386 25.19 21.27 33.84
C ASP A 386 26.70 21.13 33.58
N ILE A 387 27.17 19.98 33.11
CA ILE A 387 28.58 19.79 32.70
C ILE A 387 28.94 20.80 31.60
N ILE A 388 28.08 20.97 30.59
CA ILE A 388 28.33 21.91 29.48
C ILE A 388 28.35 23.36 29.99
N ILE A 389 27.44 23.75 30.90
CA ILE A 389 27.42 25.09 31.51
C ILE A 389 28.70 25.34 32.30
N ARG A 390 29.09 24.40 33.17
CA ARG A 390 30.31 24.52 33.99
C ARG A 390 31.59 24.53 33.15
N SER A 391 31.58 23.95 31.95
CA SER A 391 32.68 24.04 31.00
C SER A 391 32.90 25.43 30.38
N LYS A 392 32.00 26.39 30.69
CA LYS A 392 32.01 27.77 30.14
C LYS A 392 32.07 27.79 28.62
N MET A 393 31.26 26.96 27.98
CA MET A 393 31.20 26.90 26.52
C MET A 393 30.66 28.22 25.95
N HIS A 394 31.37 28.78 24.98
CA HIS A 394 31.02 29.97 24.25
C HIS A 394 30.41 29.62 22.88
N ARG A 395 29.38 30.34 22.43
CA ARG A 395 28.65 30.06 21.17
C ARG A 395 29.55 30.00 19.93
N ASP A 396 30.64 30.78 19.92
CA ASP A 396 31.59 30.81 18.80
C ASP A 396 32.47 29.55 18.72
N GLU A 397 32.49 28.72 19.77
CA GLU A 397 33.16 27.41 19.78
C GLU A 397 32.33 26.34 19.04
N ILE A 398 31.02 26.53 18.86
CA ILE A 398 30.10 25.51 18.31
C ILE A 398 30.57 24.97 16.94
N PRO A 399 30.99 25.80 15.97
CA PRO A 399 31.50 25.29 14.69
C PRO A 399 32.71 24.37 14.85
N ALA A 400 33.67 24.75 15.72
CA ALA A 400 34.87 23.96 15.98
C ALA A 400 34.54 22.66 16.73
N ILE A 401 33.61 22.71 17.69
CA ILE A 401 33.10 21.54 18.41
C ILE A 401 32.52 20.53 17.42
N VAL A 402 31.62 20.96 16.53
CA VAL A 402 31.02 20.08 15.54
C VAL A 402 32.07 19.50 14.58
N GLN A 403 32.98 20.35 14.08
CA GLN A 403 34.00 19.95 13.12
C GLN A 403 35.02 18.94 13.69
N SER A 404 35.36 19.05 14.98
CA SER A 404 36.30 18.15 15.66
C SER A 404 35.62 16.94 16.31
N SER A 405 34.29 16.90 16.32
CA SER A 405 33.52 15.81 16.93
C SER A 405 33.61 14.50 16.14
N LYS A 406 33.09 13.43 16.74
CA LYS A 406 32.87 12.13 16.09
C LYS A 406 31.44 12.02 15.55
N LEU A 407 30.77 13.13 15.24
CA LEU A 407 29.46 13.10 14.62
C LEU A 407 29.63 12.64 13.18
N ILE A 408 28.98 11.53 12.85
CA ILE A 408 29.08 10.92 11.53
C ILE A 408 27.72 11.00 10.86
N TRP A 409 27.70 11.50 9.64
CA TRP A 409 26.50 11.52 8.82
C TRP A 409 26.19 10.15 8.27
N ARG A 410 24.90 9.82 8.21
CA ARG A 410 24.46 8.67 7.42
C ARG A 410 24.79 8.91 5.95
N LYS A 411 25.28 7.87 5.25
CA LYS A 411 25.57 7.98 3.82
C LYS A 411 24.31 8.43 3.06
N SER A 412 24.49 9.31 2.08
CA SER A 412 23.41 9.94 1.30
C SER A 412 22.43 10.82 2.08
N VAL A 413 22.67 11.12 3.37
CA VAL A 413 21.77 12.03 4.13
C VAL A 413 21.73 13.44 3.52
N ARG A 414 22.84 13.89 2.91
CA ARG A 414 22.87 15.15 2.16
C ARG A 414 21.79 15.19 1.07
N GLN A 415 21.57 14.09 0.37
CA GLN A 415 20.54 13.99 -0.67
C GLN A 415 19.13 14.05 -0.09
N VAL A 416 18.91 13.56 1.15
CA VAL A 416 17.61 13.72 1.84
C VAL A 416 17.29 15.20 2.01
N PHE A 417 18.23 16.01 2.52
CA PHE A 417 18.03 17.44 2.67
C PHE A 417 17.81 18.13 1.31
N GLU A 418 18.66 17.84 0.32
CA GLU A 418 18.58 18.45 -1.02
C GLU A 418 17.25 18.12 -1.72
N VAL A 419 16.76 16.88 -1.60
CA VAL A 419 15.47 16.47 -2.18
C VAL A 419 14.29 17.13 -1.47
N LEU A 420 14.31 17.22 -0.15
CA LEU A 420 13.23 17.89 0.60
C LEU A 420 13.19 19.40 0.31
N GLU A 421 14.35 20.05 0.22
CA GLU A 421 14.46 21.45 -0.17
C GLU A 421 13.97 21.67 -1.62
N LYS A 422 14.39 20.81 -2.56
CA LYS A 422 13.94 20.83 -3.96
C LYS A 422 12.42 20.81 -4.10
N TYR A 423 11.73 19.98 -3.31
CA TYR A 423 10.27 19.86 -3.35
C TYR A 423 9.55 20.76 -2.34
N SER A 424 10.27 21.63 -1.62
CA SER A 424 9.70 22.48 -0.55
C SER A 424 8.87 21.70 0.47
N VAL A 425 9.33 20.48 0.80
CA VAL A 425 8.73 19.60 1.81
C VAL A 425 9.34 19.95 3.16
N PRO A 426 8.53 20.31 4.18
CA PRO A 426 9.05 20.61 5.51
C PRO A 426 9.71 19.40 6.16
N LEU A 427 10.90 19.59 6.72
CA LEU A 427 11.57 18.64 7.61
C LEU A 427 11.55 19.18 9.03
N LEU A 428 10.78 18.53 9.90
CA LEU A 428 10.78 18.79 11.33
C LEU A 428 11.67 17.78 12.04
N ILE A 429 12.83 18.22 12.51
CA ILE A 429 13.72 17.38 13.32
C ILE A 429 13.24 17.43 14.76
N PHE A 430 12.68 16.32 15.26
CA PHE A 430 12.20 16.19 16.64
C PHE A 430 13.13 15.29 17.45
N SER A 431 14.16 15.90 18.05
CA SER A 431 15.26 15.18 18.67
C SER A 431 15.46 15.53 20.13
N ALA A 432 15.76 14.53 20.97
CA ALA A 432 16.20 14.78 22.33
C ALA A 432 17.61 15.42 22.38
N GLY A 433 18.33 15.51 21.26
CA GLY A 433 19.65 16.11 21.18
C GLY A 433 19.70 17.62 21.38
N LEU A 434 20.82 18.23 20.97
CA LEU A 434 21.09 19.66 21.12
C LEU A 434 20.85 20.43 19.80
N SER A 435 19.91 21.38 19.82
CA SER A 435 19.48 22.13 18.64
C SER A 435 20.63 22.87 17.95
N ASP A 436 21.47 23.57 18.72
CA ASP A 436 22.57 24.36 18.17
C ASP A 436 23.64 23.50 17.49
N ILE A 437 23.90 22.30 18.04
CA ILE A 437 24.81 21.31 17.43
C ILE A 437 24.20 20.74 16.15
N ILE A 438 22.90 20.39 16.16
CA ILE A 438 22.17 19.86 14.99
C ILE A 438 22.21 20.88 13.85
N ASN A 439 21.82 22.12 14.13
CA ASN A 439 21.73 23.18 13.11
C ASN A 439 23.12 23.52 12.55
N GLU A 440 24.14 23.57 13.41
CA GLU A 440 25.51 23.78 12.97
C GLU A 440 26.03 22.61 12.12
N ALA A 441 25.75 21.37 12.51
CA ALA A 441 26.11 20.20 11.73
C ALA A 441 25.47 20.24 10.33
N ILE A 442 24.18 20.56 10.24
CA ILE A 442 23.47 20.70 8.95
C ILE A 442 24.11 21.82 8.12
N ARG A 443 24.43 22.96 8.74
CA ARG A 443 25.10 24.09 8.08
C ARG A 443 26.45 23.68 7.50
N GLN A 444 27.26 22.91 8.24
CA GLN A 444 28.54 22.40 7.74
C GLN A 444 28.37 21.36 6.63
N LEU A 445 27.34 20.50 6.71
CA LEU A 445 27.05 19.50 5.69
C LEU A 445 26.62 20.12 4.36
N LEU A 446 25.76 21.14 4.39
CA LEU A 446 25.12 21.71 3.20
C LEU A 446 25.78 22.99 2.70
N GLY A 447 26.43 23.74 3.59
CA GLY A 447 26.92 25.11 3.37
C GLY A 447 25.94 26.19 3.85
N HIS A 448 24.68 25.81 4.13
CA HIS A 448 23.62 26.66 4.65
C HIS A 448 22.64 25.83 5.50
N VAL A 449 21.73 26.49 6.22
CA VAL A 449 20.59 25.82 6.86
C VAL A 449 19.37 26.00 5.94
N PRO A 450 18.79 24.93 5.38
CA PRO A 450 17.64 25.03 4.49
C PRO A 450 16.43 25.65 5.17
N GLY A 451 15.69 26.52 4.46
CA GLY A 451 14.53 27.23 5.02
C GLY A 451 13.33 26.35 5.35
N ASN A 452 13.29 25.13 4.79
CA ASN A 452 12.26 24.12 5.06
C ASN A 452 12.60 23.20 6.25
N VAL A 453 13.73 23.40 6.93
CA VAL A 453 14.16 22.59 8.07
C VAL A 453 13.89 23.34 9.38
N VAL A 454 13.21 22.68 10.31
CA VAL A 454 12.94 23.22 11.65
C VAL A 454 13.33 22.18 12.70
N THR A 455 14.06 22.61 13.73
CA THR A 455 14.56 21.72 14.79
C THR A 455 13.81 21.96 16.10
N ALA A 456 13.08 20.94 16.57
CA ALA A 456 12.50 20.84 17.91
C ALA A 456 13.40 19.97 18.79
N ALA A 457 14.30 20.61 19.55
CA ALA A 457 15.28 19.93 20.40
C ALA A 457 15.65 20.77 21.64
N ASN A 458 16.65 20.34 22.42
CA ASN A 458 17.16 21.13 23.54
C ASN A 458 18.01 22.30 23.02
N VAL A 459 17.59 23.52 23.29
CA VAL A 459 18.23 24.77 22.82
C VAL A 459 19.15 25.30 23.90
N MET A 460 20.34 25.75 23.52
CA MET A 460 21.27 26.48 24.39
C MET A 460 20.91 27.95 24.44
N TYR A 461 20.87 28.52 25.65
CA TYR A 461 20.67 29.94 25.85
C TYR A 461 21.95 30.58 26.36
N PHE A 462 22.38 31.63 25.65
CA PHE A 462 23.64 32.32 25.89
C PHE A 462 23.41 33.66 26.59
N ASP A 463 24.35 34.05 27.45
CA ASP A 463 24.37 35.40 28.01
C ASP A 463 24.84 36.44 26.97
N LYS A 464 24.87 37.71 27.39
CA LYS A 464 25.35 38.82 26.55
C LYS A 464 26.81 38.68 26.13
N LYS A 465 27.60 37.89 26.87
CA LYS A 465 29.02 37.63 26.60
C LYS A 465 29.21 36.41 25.71
N GLY A 466 28.13 35.71 25.33
CA GLY A 466 28.16 34.55 24.45
C GLY A 466 28.39 33.21 25.15
N PHE A 467 28.39 33.15 26.49
CA PHE A 467 28.55 31.91 27.26
C PHE A 467 27.19 31.25 27.51
N VAL A 468 27.15 29.93 27.43
CA VAL A 468 25.93 29.16 27.73
C VAL A 468 25.57 29.29 29.22
N THR A 469 24.29 29.49 29.51
CA THR A 469 23.78 29.70 30.88
C THR A 469 22.66 28.76 31.27
N ARG A 470 21.86 28.32 30.31
CA ARG A 470 20.74 27.38 30.53
C ARG A 470 20.38 26.68 29.23
N PHE A 471 19.58 25.65 29.35
CA PHE A 471 19.02 24.89 28.23
C PHE A 471 17.49 24.99 28.21
N THR A 472 16.84 24.35 27.24
CA THR A 472 15.40 24.07 27.30
C THR A 472 15.05 23.38 28.61
N ASP A 473 14.02 23.89 29.29
CA ASP A 473 13.54 23.41 30.58
C ASP A 473 12.01 23.20 30.54
N PRO A 474 11.47 22.03 30.92
CA PRO A 474 12.20 20.78 31.22
C PRO A 474 13.02 20.30 30.01
N PRO A 475 14.06 19.48 30.17
CA PRO A 475 14.80 18.93 29.03
C PRO A 475 13.93 17.96 28.23
N LEU A 476 14.01 18.03 26.91
CA LEU A 476 13.42 17.03 26.01
C LEU A 476 14.27 15.75 26.05
N HIS A 477 13.65 14.63 26.40
CA HIS A 477 14.26 13.30 26.39
C HIS A 477 13.47 12.32 25.53
N SER A 478 13.99 11.11 25.33
CA SER A 478 13.40 10.09 24.43
C SER A 478 11.93 9.78 24.71
N LEU A 479 11.54 9.59 25.97
CA LEU A 479 10.13 9.33 26.37
C LEU A 479 9.21 10.56 26.32
N ALA A 480 9.75 11.78 26.17
CA ALA A 480 8.96 13.02 26.16
C ALA A 480 8.62 13.50 24.74
N LYS A 481 8.95 12.71 23.71
CA LYS A 481 8.65 13.05 22.33
C LYS A 481 7.20 12.73 21.99
N ASN A 482 6.33 13.74 22.12
CA ASN A 482 4.91 13.65 21.79
C ASN A 482 4.39 15.01 21.29
N VAL A 483 3.19 15.02 20.70
CA VAL A 483 2.59 16.22 20.11
C VAL A 483 2.39 17.36 21.12
N PRO A 484 1.89 17.14 22.35
CA PRO A 484 1.84 18.21 23.36
C PRO A 484 3.21 18.87 23.59
N ARG A 485 4.26 18.06 23.75
CA ARG A 485 5.61 18.58 23.94
C ARG A 485 6.14 19.30 22.70
N LEU A 486 5.80 18.82 21.51
CA LEU A 486 6.15 19.49 20.26
C LEU A 486 5.52 20.89 20.17
N ARG A 487 4.25 21.04 20.58
CA ARG A 487 3.55 22.34 20.64
C ARG A 487 4.17 23.30 21.65
N GLU A 488 4.73 22.81 22.75
CA GLU A 488 5.47 23.66 23.69
C GLU A 488 6.76 24.21 23.07
N LEU A 489 7.47 23.39 22.29
CA LEU A 489 8.72 23.76 21.64
C LEU A 489 8.50 24.65 20.40
N ILE A 490 7.39 24.43 19.69
CA ILE A 490 6.99 25.18 18.49
C ILE A 490 5.50 25.54 18.64
N PRO A 491 5.17 26.69 19.26
CA PRO A 491 3.79 27.07 19.57
C PRO A 491 2.84 27.15 18.37
N ASP A 492 3.37 27.50 17.20
CA ASP A 492 2.60 27.66 15.96
C ASP A 492 2.66 26.41 15.06
N VAL A 493 3.12 25.25 15.56
CA VAL A 493 3.38 24.06 14.73
C VAL A 493 2.15 23.54 13.99
N ASP A 494 0.96 23.62 14.60
CA ASP A 494 -0.29 23.16 13.98
C ASP A 494 -0.70 24.08 12.82
N ASP A 495 -0.66 25.40 13.05
CA ASP A 495 -1.03 26.40 12.05
C ASP A 495 -0.01 26.42 10.90
N ARG A 496 1.28 26.33 11.24
CA ARG A 496 2.39 26.31 10.28
C ARG A 496 2.32 25.12 9.31
N TYR A 497 1.82 23.98 9.77
CA TYR A 497 1.76 22.75 8.98
C TYR A 497 0.34 22.22 8.79
N ASN A 498 -0.68 23.10 8.83
CA ASN A 498 -2.09 22.69 8.73
C ASN A 498 -2.39 21.93 7.41
N GLU A 499 -1.86 22.41 6.29
CA GLU A 499 -2.01 21.88 4.94
C GLU A 499 -1.21 20.59 4.70
N ARG A 500 -0.18 20.33 5.53
CA ARG A 500 0.65 19.13 5.44
C ARG A 500 -0.06 17.96 6.11
N THR A 501 -0.99 17.30 5.42
CA THR A 501 -1.82 16.24 5.99
C THR A 501 -1.10 14.90 6.16
N ASN A 502 0.00 14.70 5.43
CA ASN A 502 0.72 13.43 5.33
C ASN A 502 2.10 13.56 5.98
N VAL A 503 2.41 12.69 6.93
CA VAL A 503 3.66 12.69 7.70
C VAL A 503 4.45 11.42 7.41
N LEU A 504 5.66 11.59 6.88
CA LEU A 504 6.67 10.54 6.88
C LEU A 504 7.46 10.66 8.19
N LEU A 505 7.19 9.75 9.13
CA LEU A 505 7.90 9.70 10.40
C LEU A 505 9.16 8.83 10.25
N VAL A 506 10.31 9.33 10.70
CA VAL A 506 11.60 8.62 10.60
C VAL A 506 12.28 8.56 11.97
N GLY A 507 12.66 7.36 12.42
CA GLY A 507 13.38 7.19 13.70
C GLY A 507 14.28 5.97 13.72
N ASP A 508 14.86 5.65 14.88
CA ASP A 508 15.66 4.44 15.08
C ASP A 508 15.35 3.71 16.40
N THR A 509 14.46 4.27 17.23
CA THR A 509 14.01 3.65 18.49
C THR A 509 12.49 3.54 18.55
N GLU A 510 11.98 2.62 19.39
CA GLU A 510 10.53 2.45 19.59
C GLU A 510 9.86 3.74 20.10
N ASN A 511 10.59 4.56 20.87
CA ASN A 511 10.08 5.82 21.39
C ASN A 511 9.85 6.87 20.30
N ASP A 512 10.53 6.76 19.16
CA ASP A 512 10.34 7.69 18.06
C ASP A 512 9.02 7.40 17.31
N SER A 513 8.48 6.19 17.42
CA SER A 513 7.23 5.80 16.75
C SER A 513 6.03 6.63 17.20
N VAL A 514 6.07 7.23 18.40
CA VAL A 514 4.96 7.98 18.99
C VAL A 514 5.10 9.50 18.86
N MET A 515 6.14 10.00 18.18
CA MET A 515 6.44 11.44 18.06
C MET A 515 5.24 12.30 17.63
N VAL A 516 4.38 11.73 16.78
CA VAL A 516 3.25 12.41 16.13
C VAL A 516 1.90 11.75 16.43
N ASP A 517 1.85 10.84 17.39
CA ASP A 517 0.60 10.17 17.75
C ASP A 517 -0.40 11.20 18.31
N GLY A 518 -1.66 11.11 17.86
CA GLY A 518 -2.70 12.06 18.23
C GLY A 518 -2.63 13.42 17.51
N TRP A 519 -1.73 13.62 16.53
CA TRP A 519 -1.66 14.87 15.78
C TRP A 519 -2.82 15.06 14.78
N GLY A 520 -3.52 13.98 14.40
CA GLY A 520 -4.59 14.03 13.40
C GLY A 520 -4.07 14.06 11.95
N LYS A 521 -2.81 13.65 11.73
CA LYS A 521 -2.18 13.49 10.42
C LYS A 521 -2.23 12.03 9.96
N HIS A 522 -2.15 11.79 8.67
CA HIS A 522 -1.91 10.45 8.12
C HIS A 522 -0.41 10.16 8.20
N VAL A 523 0.00 9.04 8.79
CA VAL A 523 1.41 8.78 9.13
C VAL A 523 1.89 7.48 8.50
N LEU A 524 3.06 7.54 7.87
CA LEU A 524 3.87 6.36 7.54
C LEU A 524 5.09 6.35 8.46
N LYS A 525 5.23 5.31 9.29
CA LYS A 525 6.33 5.17 10.24
C LYS A 525 7.46 4.35 9.61
N VAL A 526 8.61 4.98 9.41
CA VAL A 526 9.84 4.37 8.88
C VAL A 526 10.91 4.37 9.95
N ALA A 527 11.60 3.25 10.15
CA ALA A 527 12.74 3.19 11.06
C ALA A 527 14.01 2.68 10.41
N PHE A 528 15.15 3.24 10.82
CA PHE A 528 16.45 2.63 10.60
C PHE A 528 16.67 1.50 11.61
N GLN A 529 16.74 0.26 11.12
CA GLN A 529 16.91 -0.93 11.93
C GLN A 529 18.39 -1.31 12.03
N ASP A 530 18.91 -1.38 13.25
CA ASP A 530 20.18 -2.07 13.52
C ASP A 530 19.94 -3.59 13.51
N GLU A 531 20.55 -4.31 12.57
CA GLU A 531 20.42 -5.77 12.43
C GLU A 531 20.88 -6.53 13.69
N LYS A 532 21.70 -5.91 14.55
CA LYS A 532 22.16 -6.52 15.82
C LYS A 532 21.13 -6.41 16.94
N ARG A 533 20.05 -5.65 16.74
CA ARG A 533 18.98 -5.44 17.73
C ARG A 533 17.71 -6.17 17.31
N PRO A 534 16.81 -6.49 18.26
CA PRO A 534 15.49 -6.98 17.92
C PRO A 534 14.78 -6.03 16.93
N PRO A 535 14.00 -6.56 15.98
CA PRO A 535 13.23 -5.74 15.05
C PRO A 535 12.26 -4.81 15.80
N LEU A 536 12.23 -3.55 15.37
CA LEU A 536 11.26 -2.57 15.85
C LEU A 536 9.86 -2.98 15.39
N LYS A 537 8.89 -2.93 16.31
CA LYS A 537 7.55 -3.53 16.10
C LYS A 537 6.47 -2.52 15.77
N THR A 538 6.68 -1.25 16.13
CA THR A 538 5.68 -0.19 16.01
C THR A 538 5.73 0.56 14.67
N PHE A 539 6.75 0.30 13.85
CA PHE A 539 6.97 0.94 12.56
C PHE A 539 6.34 0.14 11.42
N ASP A 540 5.85 0.83 10.39
CA ASP A 540 5.29 0.20 9.19
C ASP A 540 6.41 -0.36 8.28
N VAL A 541 7.55 0.35 8.26
CA VAL A 541 8.68 0.07 7.37
C VAL A 541 10.01 0.10 8.13
N LEU A 542 10.86 -0.89 7.87
CA LEU A 542 12.23 -0.96 8.40
C LEU A 542 13.26 -0.84 7.26
N ILE A 543 14.21 0.08 7.41
CA ILE A 543 15.39 0.21 6.57
C ILE A 543 16.54 -0.49 7.28
N THR A 544 16.99 -1.64 6.77
CA THR A 544 18.13 -2.39 7.34
C THR A 544 19.48 -1.92 6.80
N GLN A 545 19.48 -1.18 5.70
CA GLN A 545 20.66 -0.57 5.13
C GLN A 545 21.19 0.54 6.04
N SER A 546 22.50 0.75 6.01
CA SER A 546 23.14 1.79 6.80
C SER A 546 23.04 3.18 6.17
N ASP A 547 22.64 3.31 4.90
CA ASP A 547 22.54 4.59 4.19
C ASP A 547 21.10 5.13 4.08
N CYS A 548 20.96 6.36 3.60
CA CYS A 548 19.68 7.03 3.39
C CYS A 548 19.07 6.79 2.01
N ASP A 549 19.66 5.98 1.12
CA ASP A 549 19.17 5.82 -0.26
C ASP A 549 17.69 5.39 -0.29
N PRO A 550 17.24 4.41 0.53
CA PRO A 550 15.83 4.01 0.54
C PRO A 550 14.88 5.15 0.96
N LEU A 551 15.32 6.00 1.89
CA LEU A 551 14.54 7.16 2.32
C LEU A 551 14.44 8.20 1.19
N VAL A 552 15.53 8.45 0.47
CA VAL A 552 15.56 9.33 -0.71
C VAL A 552 14.63 8.80 -1.80
N GLU A 553 14.61 7.48 -2.03
CA GLU A 553 13.71 6.86 -3.00
C GLU A 553 12.23 7.02 -2.60
N VAL A 554 11.88 6.82 -1.33
CA VAL A 554 10.51 7.05 -0.82
C VAL A 554 10.07 8.49 -1.05
N ILE A 555 10.92 9.47 -0.69
CA ILE A 555 10.58 10.88 -0.82
C ILE A 555 10.38 11.24 -2.31
N ASN A 556 11.29 10.80 -3.19
CA ASN A 556 11.15 11.02 -4.62
C ASN A 556 9.91 10.31 -5.20
N TYR A 557 9.59 9.11 -4.74
CA TYR A 557 8.39 8.39 -5.15
C TYR A 557 7.12 9.19 -4.83
N ILE A 558 7.04 9.78 -3.63
CA ILE A 558 5.89 10.58 -3.21
C ILE A 558 5.83 11.91 -4.00
N CYS A 559 6.97 12.58 -4.21
CA CYS A 559 6.98 13.94 -4.75
C CYS A 559 7.00 14.03 -6.29
N SER A 560 7.46 12.98 -6.98
CA SER A 560 7.71 12.98 -8.44
C SER A 560 6.49 13.15 -9.35
N THR A 561 5.26 13.05 -8.81
CA THR A 561 4.01 13.32 -9.53
C THR A 561 3.67 14.82 -9.67
N SER A 562 4.38 15.70 -8.96
CA SER A 562 4.02 17.12 -8.83
C SER A 562 4.63 18.04 -9.91
N GLN A 563 5.34 17.49 -10.91
CA GLN A 563 6.02 18.29 -11.96
C GLN A 563 5.34 18.25 -13.34
N SER A 564 4.08 17.82 -13.42
CA SER A 564 3.32 17.81 -14.68
C SER A 564 1.95 18.46 -14.53
N GLN A 565 1.94 19.72 -14.08
CA GLN A 565 0.86 20.67 -14.34
C GLN A 565 1.42 21.92 -15.00
#